data_AF-A0A8H9NZM6-F1
#
_entry.id   AF-A0A8H9NZM6-F1
#
_cell.length_a   1.000
_cell.length_b   1.000
_cell.length_c   1.000
_cell.angle_alpha   90.00
_cell.angle_beta   90.00
_cell.angle_gamma   90.00
#
_symmetry.space_group_name_H-M   'P 1'
#
loop_
_entity.id
_entity.type
_entity.pdbx_description
1 polymer ?
#
loop_
_entity_poly.entity_id
_entity_poly.type
_entity_poly.pdbx_seq_one_letter_code
_entity_poly.pdbx_strand_id
1 'polypeptide(L)'
;MVTTIKLIVNSVSKSDRENIVAALHGQSIFNGGGLTPLNKIGQKPITRTVSNNNKSRNQPGKEELTSPKEVVQVSDETEKKVRDVNEKTSLLKRKSASELGELATSINIVARNAHMETNLEMEIVPQGLRVLIKDDQNRNMFERGSARIMPFFRSLLVELAPVFDSLDNKIIITGHTDAMGYKNNIYNNWNLSGDRALSARRVLEEAGMPDDKVMQVSAMADQMLLDSKNPQSAGNRRIEIMILTQSAADTLYQYFGQHGEKVVQPLVEKLDKKQQIAALHHKVRPQ
;
A
#
# COMPACT_ATOMS: atom_id res chain seq x y z
N MET A 1 51.90 0.19 17.20
CA MET A 1 50.95 0.55 16.12
C MET A 1 49.60 0.81 16.75
N VAL A 2 49.28 2.10 16.88
CA VAL A 2 48.01 2.66 17.39
C VAL A 2 47.45 3.52 16.25
N THR A 3 46.19 3.96 16.33
CA THR A 3 45.41 4.82 15.39
C THR A 3 44.61 4.00 14.35
N THR A 4 43.29 4.12 14.14
CA THR A 4 42.38 5.25 14.32
C THR A 4 40.92 4.78 14.42
N ILE A 5 40.29 4.99 15.57
CA ILE A 5 38.84 5.20 15.69
C ILE A 5 38.62 6.68 15.30
N LYS A 6 38.03 6.96 14.14
CA LYS A 6 37.54 8.29 13.75
C LYS A 6 36.13 8.20 13.17
N LEU A 7 35.21 8.70 13.98
CA LEU A 7 33.92 9.34 13.65
C LEU A 7 33.72 9.73 12.17
N ILE A 8 32.61 9.29 11.58
CA ILE A 8 31.82 10.11 10.65
C ILE A 8 30.36 10.04 11.11
N VAL A 9 30.05 10.92 12.06
CA VAL A 9 28.72 11.51 12.23
C VAL A 9 28.72 12.74 11.30
N ASN A 10 27.59 12.99 10.63
CA ASN A 10 27.28 14.08 9.67
C ASN A 10 27.59 13.85 8.18
N SER A 11 26.52 13.64 7.42
CA SER A 11 26.27 14.46 6.22
C SER A 11 24.77 14.58 5.94
N VAL A 12 24.00 14.95 6.96
CA VAL A 12 22.70 15.58 6.72
C VAL A 12 22.74 16.87 7.52
N SER A 13 22.79 18.00 6.82
CA SER A 13 22.81 19.31 7.46
C SER A 13 21.51 19.52 8.24
N LYS A 14 21.51 20.44 9.21
CA LYS A 14 20.30 20.75 9.98
C LYS A 14 19.18 21.23 9.06
N SER A 15 19.52 22.02 8.03
CA SER A 15 18.62 22.45 6.97
C SER A 15 18.09 21.30 6.12
N ASP A 16 18.90 20.27 5.83
CA ASP A 16 18.41 19.09 5.09
C ASP A 16 17.42 18.29 5.92
N ARG A 17 17.65 18.15 7.24
CA ARG A 17 16.68 17.52 8.13
C ARG A 17 15.37 18.32 8.18
N GLU A 18 15.45 19.63 8.27
CA GLU A 18 14.27 20.52 8.30
C GLU A 18 13.51 20.48 6.97
N ASN A 19 14.20 20.40 5.82
CA ASN A 19 13.59 20.25 4.50
C ASN A 19 12.96 18.86 4.28
N ILE A 20 13.61 17.79 4.76
CA ILE A 20 13.06 16.42 4.74
C ILE A 20 11.80 16.36 5.61
N VAL A 21 11.84 17.00 6.78
CA VAL A 21 10.72 17.06 7.73
C VAL A 21 9.57 17.92 7.17
N ALA A 22 9.87 19.07 6.55
CA ALA A 22 8.87 19.92 5.88
C ALA A 22 8.20 19.23 4.69
N ALA A 23 8.95 18.45 3.91
CA ALA A 23 8.40 17.64 2.81
C ALA A 23 7.51 16.47 3.31
N LEU A 24 7.78 15.93 4.51
CA LEU A 24 6.98 14.89 5.16
C LEU A 24 5.75 15.43 5.90
N HIS A 25 5.76 16.70 6.33
CA HIS A 25 4.62 17.36 6.96
C HIS A 25 3.47 17.69 6.00
N GLY A 26 3.62 17.40 4.71
CA GLY A 26 2.55 17.54 3.72
C GLY A 26 1.37 16.58 3.90
N GLN A 27 1.55 15.39 4.50
CA GLN A 27 0.46 14.49 4.92
C GLN A 27 0.92 13.56 6.05
N SER A 28 0.89 14.04 7.29
CA SER A 28 0.78 13.16 8.46
C SER A 28 -0.57 13.41 9.12
N ILE A 29 -1.48 12.46 8.97
CA ILE A 29 -2.79 12.41 9.64
C ILE A 29 -2.70 11.92 11.09
N PHE A 30 -1.49 11.67 11.61
CA PHE A 30 -1.30 11.28 13.00
C PHE A 30 -0.88 12.49 13.83
N ASN A 31 -1.89 13.11 14.42
CA ASN A 31 -1.72 13.91 15.63
C ASN A 31 -1.22 12.97 16.75
N GLY A 32 0.08 12.97 17.01
CA GLY A 32 0.67 12.34 18.19
C GLY A 32 1.84 11.40 17.90
N GLY A 33 3.06 11.87 18.19
CA GLY A 33 4.22 11.02 18.51
C GLY A 33 4.93 10.40 17.32
N GLY A 34 5.81 11.17 16.68
CA GLY A 34 6.76 10.65 15.69
C GLY A 34 7.67 9.56 16.27
N LEU A 35 8.04 8.60 15.42
CA LEU A 35 8.99 7.53 15.67
C LEU A 35 10.33 8.10 16.13
N THR A 36 10.49 8.23 17.44
CA THR A 36 11.80 8.44 18.04
C THR A 36 12.51 7.08 18.00
N PRO A 37 13.74 6.98 17.48
CA PRO A 37 14.53 5.75 17.62
C PRO A 37 14.61 5.37 19.11
N LEU A 38 14.28 4.12 19.46
CA LEU A 38 14.17 3.61 20.84
C LEU A 38 15.45 3.79 21.69
N ASN A 39 16.57 4.18 21.07
CA ASN A 39 17.84 4.45 21.73
C ASN A 39 17.87 5.71 22.63
N LYS A 40 16.77 6.47 22.73
CA LYS A 40 16.68 7.65 23.62
C LYS A 40 15.61 7.54 24.72
N ILE A 41 15.07 6.35 24.99
CA ILE A 41 14.25 6.11 26.19
C ILE A 41 15.19 5.78 27.34
N GLY A 42 15.74 6.81 27.96
CA GLY A 42 16.60 6.61 29.14
C GLY A 42 17.50 7.79 29.41
N GLN A 43 16.91 8.88 29.94
CA GLN A 43 17.54 9.79 30.90
C GLN A 43 16.59 10.95 31.23
N LYS A 44 15.73 10.75 32.23
CA LYS A 44 15.49 11.63 33.40
C LYS A 44 14.13 11.34 34.07
N PRO A 45 14.00 11.60 35.38
CA PRO A 45 13.01 10.95 36.24
C PRO A 45 11.63 11.59 36.16
N ILE A 46 10.61 10.76 36.38
CA ILE A 46 9.20 11.13 36.50
C ILE A 46 8.97 11.73 37.89
N THR A 47 8.71 13.04 37.97
CA THR A 47 8.03 13.63 39.14
C THR A 47 6.53 13.68 38.89
N ARG A 48 5.80 12.87 39.66
CA ARG A 48 4.34 12.91 39.81
C ARG A 48 3.96 14.10 40.70
N THR A 49 2.99 14.91 40.27
CA THR A 49 2.15 15.67 41.20
C THR A 49 0.70 15.65 40.73
N VAL A 50 -0.18 15.47 41.72
CA VAL A 50 -1.62 15.20 41.66
C VAL A 50 -2.41 16.51 41.83
N SER A 51 -3.66 16.51 41.35
CA SER A 51 -4.87 17.15 41.93
C SER A 51 -5.48 18.41 41.28
N ASN A 52 -6.74 18.21 40.84
CA ASN A 52 -7.99 18.93 41.14
C ASN A 52 -8.41 20.27 40.47
N ASN A 53 -9.60 20.18 39.84
CA ASN A 53 -10.80 21.05 39.87
C ASN A 53 -10.69 22.57 39.67
N ASN A 54 -11.31 23.12 38.61
CA ASN A 54 -12.67 23.73 38.66
C ASN A 54 -13.04 24.51 37.37
N LYS A 55 -14.35 24.58 37.13
CA LYS A 55 -15.07 25.38 36.11
C LYS A 55 -14.86 26.89 36.30
N SER A 56 -14.76 27.68 35.22
CA SER A 56 -15.61 28.86 34.94
C SER A 56 -15.16 29.66 33.69
N ARG A 57 -16.05 29.70 32.68
CA ARG A 57 -16.59 30.86 31.95
C ARG A 57 -15.74 32.14 31.66
N ASN A 58 -15.84 32.57 30.40
CA ASN A 58 -15.62 33.90 29.75
C ASN A 58 -14.27 34.19 29.05
N GLN A 59 -14.36 34.43 27.73
CA GLN A 59 -13.50 35.27 26.90
C GLN A 59 -13.84 36.78 27.11
N PRO A 60 -13.12 37.76 26.51
CA PRO A 60 -11.86 37.71 25.75
C PRO A 60 -10.79 38.71 26.24
N GLY A 61 -9.50 38.41 26.03
CA GLY A 61 -8.41 39.35 26.26
C GLY A 61 -7.29 39.12 25.23
N LYS A 62 -6.95 40.17 24.49
CA LYS A 62 -5.88 40.22 23.51
C LYS A 62 -4.53 40.10 24.22
N GLU A 63 -3.69 39.13 23.83
CA GLU A 63 -2.25 39.21 24.05
C GLU A 63 -1.51 38.81 22.78
N GLU A 64 -0.53 39.66 22.48
CA GLU A 64 0.22 39.84 21.27
C GLU A 64 1.47 38.94 21.33
N LEU A 65 1.49 37.84 20.56
CA LEU A 65 2.71 37.06 20.37
C LEU A 65 3.56 37.69 19.27
N THR A 66 4.57 38.45 19.70
CA THR A 66 5.74 38.76 18.88
C THR A 66 6.51 37.46 18.64
N SER A 67 6.44 36.93 17.42
CA SER A 67 7.36 35.89 16.93
C SER A 67 8.43 36.54 16.06
N PRO A 68 9.73 36.26 16.23
CA PRO A 68 10.77 36.77 15.35
C PRO A 68 10.54 36.26 13.92
N LYS A 69 10.43 37.19 12.97
CA LYS A 69 10.49 36.91 11.54
C LYS A 69 11.91 36.45 11.19
N GLU A 70 12.13 35.16 11.16
CA GLU A 70 13.23 34.59 10.37
C GLU A 70 12.64 34.17 9.03
N VAL A 71 12.71 35.08 8.06
CA VAL A 71 12.31 34.85 6.67
C VAL A 71 13.37 33.93 6.06
N VAL A 72 13.10 32.63 6.07
CA VAL A 72 13.86 31.68 5.24
C VAL A 72 13.52 32.01 3.79
N GLN A 73 14.46 32.64 3.07
CA GLN A 73 14.36 32.83 1.63
C GLN A 73 14.37 31.45 0.96
N VAL A 74 13.20 30.96 0.58
CA VAL A 74 13.06 29.85 -0.35
C VAL A 74 13.60 30.33 -1.69
N SER A 75 14.67 29.71 -2.21
CA SER A 75 15.20 30.06 -3.53
C SER A 75 14.18 29.74 -4.63
N ASP A 76 14.10 30.58 -5.67
CA ASP A 76 13.19 30.41 -6.82
C ASP A 76 13.32 29.03 -7.49
N GLU A 77 14.51 28.43 -7.44
CA GLU A 77 14.77 27.07 -7.93
C GLU A 77 14.04 26.00 -7.11
N THR A 78 13.92 26.21 -5.79
CA THR A 78 13.22 25.28 -4.89
C THR A 78 11.70 25.36 -5.10
N GLU A 79 11.14 26.56 -5.28
CA GLU A 79 9.71 26.72 -5.60
C GLU A 79 9.35 26.10 -6.96
N LYS A 80 10.18 26.33 -7.98
CA LYS A 80 9.96 25.77 -9.32
C LYS A 80 10.02 24.24 -9.30
N LYS A 81 10.99 23.66 -8.58
CA LYS A 81 11.13 22.21 -8.43
C LYS A 81 9.97 21.58 -7.66
N VAL A 82 9.42 22.25 -6.65
CA VAL A 82 8.23 21.79 -5.92
C VAL A 82 6.97 21.83 -6.79
N ARG A 83 6.79 22.89 -7.61
CA ARG A 83 5.67 22.98 -8.56
C ARG A 83 5.73 21.89 -9.62
N ASP A 84 6.88 21.67 -10.25
CA ASP A 84 7.09 20.64 -11.28
C ASP A 84 6.83 19.22 -10.73
N VAL A 85 7.26 18.94 -9.49
CA VAL A 85 7.00 17.66 -8.82
C VAL A 85 5.51 17.47 -8.55
N ASN A 86 4.81 18.51 -8.09
CA ASN A 86 3.39 18.44 -7.81
C ASN A 86 2.56 18.22 -9.09
N GLU A 87 2.89 18.92 -10.17
CA GLU A 87 2.25 18.74 -11.48
C GLU A 87 2.46 17.31 -12.01
N LYS A 88 3.71 16.83 -12.02
CA LYS A 88 4.03 15.47 -12.45
C LYS A 88 3.31 14.41 -11.61
N THR A 89 3.22 14.62 -10.29
CA THR A 89 2.52 13.71 -9.39
C THR A 89 1.02 13.69 -9.68
N SER A 90 0.42 14.85 -9.96
CA SER A 90 -0.99 14.96 -10.32
C SER A 90 -1.30 14.27 -11.66
N LEU A 91 -0.41 14.39 -12.65
CA LEU A 91 -0.53 13.73 -13.94
C LEU A 91 -0.42 12.21 -13.82
N LEU A 92 0.55 11.72 -13.04
CA LEU A 92 0.70 10.28 -12.76
C LEU A 92 -0.54 9.71 -12.08
N LYS A 93 -1.10 10.40 -11.09
CA LYS A 93 -2.35 10.00 -10.43
C LYS A 93 -3.52 9.92 -11.40
N ARG A 94 -3.68 10.89 -12.29
CA ARG A 94 -4.73 10.88 -13.33
C ARG A 94 -4.55 9.73 -14.32
N LYS A 95 -3.31 9.49 -14.78
CA LYS A 95 -3.00 8.37 -15.69
C LYS A 95 -3.36 7.04 -15.04
N SER A 96 -2.91 6.81 -13.81
CA SER A 96 -3.22 5.59 -13.08
C SER A 96 -4.73 5.40 -12.87
N ALA A 97 -5.48 6.48 -12.59
CA ALA A 97 -6.94 6.38 -12.45
C ALA A 97 -7.62 5.99 -13.78
N SER A 98 -7.16 6.51 -14.92
CA SER A 98 -7.68 6.14 -16.25
C SER A 98 -7.39 4.67 -16.55
N GLU A 99 -6.14 4.23 -16.37
CA GLU A 99 -5.70 2.84 -16.62
C GLU A 99 -6.51 1.85 -15.76
N LEU A 100 -6.72 2.16 -14.48
CA LEU A 100 -7.54 1.31 -13.59
C LEU A 100 -9.02 1.31 -13.98
N GLY A 101 -9.55 2.42 -14.52
CA GLY A 101 -10.92 2.49 -15.04
C GLY A 101 -11.12 1.65 -16.30
N GLU A 102 -10.17 1.67 -17.22
CA GLU A 102 -10.14 0.82 -18.41
C GLU A 102 -10.03 -0.66 -18.02
N LEU A 103 -9.16 -0.97 -17.05
CA LEU A 103 -9.02 -2.32 -16.50
C LEU A 103 -10.34 -2.81 -15.88
N ALA A 104 -10.98 -1.99 -15.04
CA ALA A 104 -12.27 -2.31 -14.43
C ALA A 104 -13.35 -2.57 -15.49
N THR A 105 -13.32 -1.83 -16.60
CA THR A 105 -14.24 -2.06 -17.73
C THR A 105 -13.99 -3.42 -18.38
N SER A 106 -12.73 -3.77 -18.65
CA SER A 106 -12.35 -5.07 -19.21
C SER A 106 -12.74 -6.24 -18.29
N ILE A 107 -12.51 -6.11 -16.99
CA ILE A 107 -12.93 -7.11 -15.99
C ILE A 107 -14.46 -7.28 -15.98
N ASN A 108 -15.21 -6.18 -16.06
CA ASN A 108 -16.68 -6.24 -16.13
C ASN A 108 -17.17 -6.98 -17.39
N ILE A 109 -16.51 -6.79 -18.53
CA ILE A 109 -16.84 -7.52 -19.77
C ILE A 109 -16.63 -9.02 -19.58
N VAL A 110 -15.49 -9.44 -19.02
CA VAL A 110 -15.21 -10.85 -18.71
C VAL A 110 -16.27 -11.41 -17.75
N ALA A 111 -16.58 -10.70 -16.67
CA ALA A 111 -17.58 -11.12 -15.70
C ALA A 111 -18.98 -11.30 -16.33
N ARG A 112 -19.38 -10.40 -17.24
CA ARG A 112 -20.64 -10.48 -17.99
C ARG A 112 -20.69 -11.69 -18.92
N ASN A 113 -19.61 -11.92 -19.67
CA ASN A 113 -19.52 -13.05 -20.58
C ASN A 113 -19.59 -14.39 -19.82
N ALA A 114 -19.07 -14.43 -18.60
CA ALA A 114 -19.15 -15.58 -17.71
C ALA A 114 -20.48 -15.66 -16.91
N HIS A 115 -21.37 -14.67 -16.99
CA HIS A 115 -22.58 -14.55 -16.15
C HIS A 115 -22.28 -14.53 -14.64
N MET A 116 -21.21 -13.83 -14.24
CA MET A 116 -20.65 -13.76 -12.88
C MET A 116 -20.67 -12.34 -12.29
N GLU A 117 -21.47 -11.44 -12.82
CA GLU A 117 -21.55 -10.06 -12.35
C GLU A 117 -21.95 -9.96 -10.87
N THR A 118 -22.77 -10.90 -10.38
CA THR A 118 -23.18 -10.97 -8.98
C THR A 118 -22.08 -11.49 -8.06
N ASN A 119 -21.10 -12.21 -8.62
CA ASN A 119 -19.96 -12.80 -7.90
C ASN A 119 -18.75 -11.86 -7.89
N LEU A 120 -18.80 -10.74 -8.62
CA LEU A 120 -17.69 -9.84 -8.77
C LEU A 120 -18.08 -8.42 -8.31
N GLU A 121 -17.33 -7.90 -7.33
CA GLU A 121 -17.45 -6.50 -6.92
C GLU A 121 -16.12 -5.80 -7.15
N MET A 122 -16.18 -4.54 -7.59
CA MET A 122 -14.99 -3.75 -7.86
C MET A 122 -15.09 -2.38 -7.20
N GLU A 123 -13.98 -1.92 -6.65
CA GLU A 123 -13.88 -0.62 -6.00
C GLU A 123 -12.52 0.00 -6.32
N ILE A 124 -12.51 1.25 -6.78
CA ILE A 124 -11.27 2.02 -6.90
C ILE A 124 -10.99 2.65 -5.54
N VAL A 125 -9.87 2.28 -4.94
CA VAL A 125 -9.37 2.79 -3.66
C VAL A 125 -8.04 3.53 -3.87
N PRO A 126 -7.56 4.34 -2.92
CA PRO A 126 -6.29 5.06 -3.08
C PRO A 126 -5.08 4.16 -3.40
N GLN A 127 -5.11 2.91 -2.93
CA GLN A 127 -4.07 1.93 -3.16
C GLN A 127 -4.12 1.34 -4.57
N GLY A 128 -5.27 1.36 -5.26
CA GLY A 128 -5.45 0.72 -6.56
C GLY A 128 -6.88 0.30 -6.87
N LEU A 129 -7.02 -0.69 -7.76
CA LEU A 129 -8.31 -1.33 -8.06
C LEU A 129 -8.47 -2.58 -7.22
N ARG A 130 -9.49 -2.60 -6.38
CA ARG A 130 -9.88 -3.75 -5.56
C ARG A 130 -10.93 -4.56 -6.30
N VAL A 131 -10.66 -5.84 -6.50
CA VAL A 131 -11.57 -6.79 -7.15
C VAL A 131 -11.89 -7.90 -6.16
N LEU A 132 -13.16 -8.04 -5.80
CA LEU A 132 -13.66 -9.12 -4.94
C LEU A 132 -14.34 -10.16 -5.80
N ILE A 133 -13.90 -11.41 -5.68
CA ILE A 133 -14.54 -12.57 -6.28
C ILE A 133 -15.13 -13.39 -5.13
N LYS A 134 -16.46 -13.38 -5.01
CA LYS A 134 -17.18 -13.92 -3.85
C LYS A 134 -18.09 -15.09 -4.22
N ASP A 135 -18.25 -16.00 -3.26
CA ASP A 135 -19.30 -17.01 -3.31
C ASP A 135 -20.68 -16.34 -3.24
N ASP A 136 -21.68 -17.00 -3.82
CA ASP A 136 -23.08 -16.72 -3.56
C ASP A 136 -23.81 -17.99 -3.07
N GLN A 137 -25.11 -17.91 -2.82
CA GLN A 137 -25.89 -19.03 -2.30
C GLN A 137 -26.02 -20.21 -3.28
N ASN A 138 -25.85 -19.95 -4.58
CA ASN A 138 -26.02 -20.93 -5.65
C ASN A 138 -24.67 -21.39 -6.23
N ARG A 139 -23.61 -20.59 -6.06
CA ARG A 139 -22.30 -20.79 -6.70
C ARG A 139 -21.18 -20.55 -5.68
N ASN A 140 -20.51 -21.63 -5.31
CA ASN A 140 -19.31 -21.58 -4.49
C ASN A 140 -18.06 -21.54 -5.39
N MET A 141 -17.09 -20.69 -5.04
CA MET A 141 -15.79 -20.61 -5.69
C MET A 141 -14.91 -21.81 -5.35
N PHE A 142 -15.05 -22.34 -4.14
CA PHE A 142 -14.28 -23.46 -3.64
C PHE A 142 -15.17 -24.61 -3.21
N GLU A 143 -14.63 -25.82 -3.31
CA GLU A 143 -15.22 -26.97 -2.61
C GLU A 143 -15.32 -26.69 -1.10
N ARG A 144 -16.36 -27.25 -0.46
CA ARG A 144 -16.63 -27.02 0.96
C ARG A 144 -15.44 -27.46 1.82
N GLY A 145 -14.93 -26.56 2.65
CA GLY A 145 -13.80 -26.83 3.54
C GLY A 145 -12.46 -27.08 2.81
N SER A 146 -12.38 -26.73 1.54
CA SER A 146 -11.24 -27.02 0.66
C SER A 146 -10.75 -25.74 -0.03
N ALA A 147 -9.48 -25.79 -0.47
CA ALA A 147 -8.86 -24.78 -1.31
C ALA A 147 -8.94 -25.12 -2.81
N ARG A 148 -9.63 -26.19 -3.18
CA ARG A 148 -9.85 -26.56 -4.59
C ARG A 148 -10.90 -25.63 -5.22
N ILE A 149 -10.50 -24.92 -6.26
CA ILE A 149 -11.35 -24.02 -7.03
C ILE A 149 -12.31 -24.84 -7.91
N MET A 150 -13.57 -24.45 -7.93
CA MET A 150 -14.60 -25.06 -8.77
C MET A 150 -14.37 -24.71 -10.25
N PRO A 151 -14.65 -25.61 -11.21
CA PRO A 151 -14.32 -25.41 -12.63
C PRO A 151 -14.79 -24.08 -13.22
N PHE A 152 -16.00 -23.64 -12.88
CA PHE A 152 -16.57 -22.39 -13.36
C PHE A 152 -15.76 -21.15 -12.94
N PHE A 153 -15.32 -21.09 -11.67
CA PHE A 153 -14.46 -20.00 -11.20
C PHE A 153 -13.03 -20.14 -11.69
N ARG A 154 -12.56 -21.36 -11.98
CA ARG A 154 -11.27 -21.55 -12.66
C ARG A 154 -11.31 -20.92 -14.05
N SER A 155 -12.37 -21.15 -14.83
CA SER A 155 -12.55 -20.52 -16.14
C SER A 155 -12.56 -19.00 -16.04
N LEU A 156 -13.28 -18.41 -15.06
CA LEU A 156 -13.25 -16.97 -14.82
C LEU A 156 -11.82 -16.46 -14.59
N LEU A 157 -11.06 -17.09 -13.70
CA LEU A 157 -9.68 -16.68 -13.41
C LEU A 157 -8.78 -16.80 -14.65
N VAL A 158 -8.96 -17.85 -15.46
CA VAL A 158 -8.24 -18.02 -16.73
C VAL A 158 -8.53 -16.86 -17.69
N GLU A 159 -9.79 -16.44 -17.81
CA GLU A 159 -10.18 -15.30 -18.66
C GLU A 159 -9.71 -13.95 -18.10
N LEU A 160 -9.60 -13.82 -16.77
CA LEU A 160 -9.10 -12.61 -16.11
C LEU A 160 -7.58 -12.47 -16.15
N ALA A 161 -6.82 -13.57 -16.26
CA ALA A 161 -5.35 -13.55 -16.29
C ALA A 161 -4.77 -12.57 -17.33
N PRO A 162 -5.15 -12.60 -18.63
CA PRO A 162 -4.64 -11.64 -19.60
C PRO A 162 -5.10 -10.20 -19.33
N VAL A 163 -6.27 -10.02 -18.70
CA VAL A 163 -6.75 -8.69 -18.31
C VAL A 163 -5.87 -8.13 -17.19
N PHE A 164 -5.54 -8.93 -16.18
CA PHE A 164 -4.61 -8.53 -15.13
C PHE A 164 -3.18 -8.30 -15.63
N ASP A 165 -2.78 -8.96 -16.72
CA ASP A 165 -1.47 -8.78 -17.33
C ASP A 165 -1.36 -7.52 -18.22
N SER A 166 -2.49 -6.94 -18.64
CA SER A 166 -2.53 -5.81 -19.58
C SER A 166 -1.84 -4.52 -19.11
N LEU A 167 -1.55 -4.37 -17.81
CA LEU A 167 -0.86 -3.23 -17.20
C LEU A 167 0.33 -3.71 -16.38
N ASP A 168 1.42 -2.97 -16.21
CA ASP A 168 2.60 -3.43 -15.42
C ASP A 168 2.39 -3.46 -13.89
N ASN A 169 1.17 -3.22 -13.42
CA ASN A 169 0.84 -3.11 -12.00
C ASN A 169 1.07 -4.43 -11.25
N LYS A 170 1.61 -4.31 -10.04
CA LYS A 170 1.77 -5.43 -9.09
C LYS A 170 0.45 -5.73 -8.38
N ILE A 171 0.29 -6.98 -7.97
CA ILE A 171 -0.97 -7.50 -7.44
C ILE A 171 -0.76 -8.09 -6.05
N ILE A 172 -1.74 -7.87 -5.17
CA ILE A 172 -1.89 -8.62 -3.91
C ILE A 172 -3.11 -9.53 -4.03
N ILE A 173 -2.96 -10.79 -3.66
CA ILE A 173 -4.06 -11.75 -3.60
C ILE A 173 -4.31 -12.10 -2.14
N THR A 174 -5.52 -11.86 -1.66
CA THR A 174 -5.91 -12.11 -0.27
C THR A 174 -7.09 -13.06 -0.22
N GLY A 175 -6.98 -14.09 0.62
CA GLY A 175 -8.08 -15.01 0.86
C GLY A 175 -8.85 -14.64 2.11
N HIS A 176 -10.17 -14.81 2.06
CA HIS A 176 -11.08 -14.63 3.19
C HIS A 176 -12.00 -15.84 3.31
N THR A 177 -12.37 -16.19 4.54
CA THR A 177 -13.35 -17.23 4.86
C THR A 177 -14.53 -16.64 5.62
N ASP A 178 -15.59 -17.43 5.74
CA ASP A 178 -16.64 -17.15 6.71
C ASP A 178 -16.17 -17.55 8.12
N ALA A 179 -17.00 -17.23 9.13
CA ALA A 179 -16.74 -17.56 10.53
C ALA A 179 -17.15 -18.99 10.91
N MET A 180 -17.38 -19.90 9.94
CA MET A 180 -17.64 -21.29 10.28
C MET A 180 -16.35 -21.92 10.84
N GLY A 181 -16.43 -22.44 12.05
CA GLY A 181 -15.29 -23.07 12.71
C GLY A 181 -14.91 -24.42 12.07
N TYR A 182 -13.60 -24.69 12.02
CA TYR A 182 -13.09 -26.02 11.72
C TYR A 182 -13.14 -26.91 12.97
N LYS A 183 -13.39 -28.21 12.77
CA LYS A 183 -13.36 -29.20 13.86
C LYS A 183 -11.95 -29.53 14.35
N ASN A 184 -10.92 -29.22 13.55
CA ASN A 184 -9.52 -29.52 13.83
C ASN A 184 -8.77 -28.24 14.20
N ASN A 185 -7.93 -28.28 15.24
CA ASN A 185 -7.11 -27.14 15.66
C ASN A 185 -5.84 -26.97 14.81
N ILE A 186 -5.41 -28.00 14.06
CA ILE A 186 -4.20 -27.95 13.22
C ILE A 186 -4.45 -27.18 11.93
N TYR A 187 -5.65 -27.30 11.35
CA TYR A 187 -6.05 -26.63 10.12
C TYR A 187 -7.28 -25.79 10.37
N ASN A 188 -7.14 -24.48 10.25
CA ASN A 188 -8.19 -23.51 10.57
C ASN A 188 -8.39 -22.50 9.43
N ASN A 189 -9.20 -21.48 9.68
CA ASN A 189 -9.54 -20.45 8.70
C ASN A 189 -8.33 -19.65 8.21
N TRP A 190 -7.25 -19.53 8.99
CA TRP A 190 -5.99 -18.93 8.51
C TRP A 190 -5.33 -19.78 7.44
N ASN A 191 -5.20 -21.09 7.68
CA ASN A 191 -4.66 -22.00 6.67
C ASN A 191 -5.53 -22.00 5.42
N LEU A 192 -6.86 -22.14 5.58
CA LEU A 192 -7.77 -22.19 4.45
C LEU A 192 -7.75 -20.91 3.60
N SER A 193 -7.78 -19.74 4.22
CA SER A 193 -7.74 -18.48 3.47
C SER A 193 -6.43 -18.33 2.68
N GLY A 194 -5.29 -18.67 3.28
CA GLY A 194 -4.00 -18.66 2.60
C GLY A 194 -3.94 -19.62 1.42
N ASP A 195 -4.36 -20.87 1.63
CA ASP A 195 -4.35 -21.90 0.59
C ASP A 195 -5.29 -21.53 -0.57
N ARG A 196 -6.44 -20.92 -0.29
CA ARG A 196 -7.37 -20.42 -1.32
C ARG A 196 -6.75 -19.30 -2.16
N ALA A 197 -6.05 -18.37 -1.52
CA ALA A 197 -5.34 -17.29 -2.21
C ALA A 197 -4.21 -17.85 -3.11
N LEU A 198 -3.47 -18.85 -2.61
CA LEU A 198 -2.44 -19.54 -3.39
C LEU A 198 -3.02 -20.35 -4.56
N SER A 199 -4.16 -21.01 -4.38
CA SER A 199 -4.87 -21.68 -5.47
C SER A 199 -5.28 -20.70 -6.57
N ALA A 200 -5.83 -19.54 -6.19
CA ALA A 200 -6.20 -18.51 -7.17
C ALA A 200 -4.98 -17.99 -7.93
N ARG A 201 -3.89 -17.68 -7.21
CA ARG A 201 -2.59 -17.33 -7.81
C ARG A 201 -2.15 -18.37 -8.84
N ARG A 202 -2.13 -19.65 -8.47
CA ARG A 202 -1.65 -20.72 -9.36
C ARG A 202 -2.49 -20.81 -10.63
N VAL A 203 -3.81 -20.65 -10.54
CA VAL A 203 -4.68 -20.64 -11.73
C VAL A 203 -4.34 -19.47 -12.66
N LEU A 204 -4.08 -18.28 -12.10
CA LEU A 204 -3.69 -17.11 -12.90
C LEU A 204 -2.33 -17.33 -13.59
N GLU A 205 -1.35 -17.90 -12.89
CA GLU A 205 -0.02 -18.23 -13.44
C GLU A 205 -0.12 -19.31 -14.53
N GLU A 206 -0.90 -20.38 -14.30
CA GLU A 206 -1.18 -21.42 -15.30
C GLU A 206 -1.84 -20.86 -16.57
N ALA A 207 -2.60 -19.77 -16.42
CA ALA A 207 -3.25 -19.05 -17.52
C ALA A 207 -2.34 -18.03 -18.22
N GLY A 208 -1.06 -17.93 -17.83
CA GLY A 208 -0.06 -17.10 -18.49
C GLY A 208 0.24 -15.77 -17.82
N MET A 209 -0.36 -15.47 -16.66
CA MET A 209 0.04 -14.30 -15.87
C MET A 209 1.49 -14.51 -15.34
N PRO A 210 2.41 -13.55 -15.53
CA PRO A 210 3.77 -13.65 -14.99
C PRO A 210 3.78 -13.89 -13.47
N ASP A 211 4.72 -14.69 -12.98
CA ASP A 211 4.84 -15.00 -11.55
C ASP A 211 5.24 -13.77 -10.71
N ASP A 212 6.05 -12.89 -11.28
CA ASP A 212 6.54 -11.67 -10.66
C ASP A 212 5.44 -10.59 -10.50
N LYS A 213 4.27 -10.76 -11.12
CA LYS A 213 3.10 -9.89 -10.93
C LYS A 213 2.60 -9.91 -9.50
N VAL A 214 2.60 -11.09 -8.88
CA VAL A 214 2.07 -11.28 -7.54
C VAL A 214 3.12 -10.87 -6.53
N MET A 215 2.93 -9.69 -5.95
CA MET A 215 3.84 -9.13 -4.95
C MET A 215 3.63 -9.77 -3.57
N GLN A 216 2.38 -10.11 -3.25
CA GLN A 216 2.03 -10.64 -1.93
C GLN A 216 0.80 -11.54 -2.01
N VAL A 217 0.85 -12.64 -1.25
CA VAL A 217 -0.32 -13.48 -0.97
C VAL A 217 -0.61 -13.42 0.53
N SER A 218 -1.86 -13.15 0.90
CA SER A 218 -2.26 -12.96 2.31
C SER A 218 -3.44 -13.85 2.70
N ALA A 219 -3.44 -14.27 3.96
CA ALA A 219 -4.54 -14.97 4.61
C ALA A 219 -5.21 -14.02 5.59
N MET A 220 -6.54 -13.88 5.56
CA MET A 220 -7.29 -13.02 6.50
C MET A 220 -8.32 -13.77 7.34
N ALA A 221 -8.46 -15.09 7.14
CA ALA A 221 -9.46 -15.90 7.82
C ALA A 221 -10.84 -15.21 7.80
N ASP A 222 -11.49 -15.12 8.96
CA ASP A 222 -12.77 -14.48 9.23
C ASP A 222 -12.63 -13.09 9.87
N GLN A 223 -11.44 -12.47 9.83
CA GLN A 223 -11.18 -11.20 10.50
C GLN A 223 -11.84 -10.00 9.80
N MET A 224 -12.12 -10.12 8.50
CA MET A 224 -12.68 -9.07 7.66
C MET A 224 -13.95 -9.57 6.96
N LEU A 225 -15.02 -9.79 7.72
CA LEU A 225 -16.31 -10.22 7.18
C LEU A 225 -16.95 -9.11 6.34
N LEU A 226 -17.46 -9.47 5.15
CA LEU A 226 -18.21 -8.55 4.29
C LEU A 226 -19.61 -8.31 4.86
N ASP A 227 -20.26 -9.38 5.35
CA ASP A 227 -21.49 -9.34 6.13
C ASP A 227 -21.19 -9.76 7.57
N SER A 228 -20.94 -8.76 8.43
CA SER A 228 -20.71 -8.96 9.86
C SER A 228 -21.97 -9.33 10.63
N LYS A 229 -23.17 -9.06 10.08
CA LYS A 229 -24.45 -9.44 10.71
C LYS A 229 -24.71 -10.93 10.53
N ASN A 230 -24.23 -11.52 9.43
CA ASN A 230 -24.29 -12.95 9.17
C ASN A 230 -22.88 -13.53 8.95
N PRO A 231 -22.10 -13.79 10.01
CA PRO A 231 -20.70 -14.20 9.90
C PRO A 231 -20.47 -15.48 9.09
N GLN A 232 -21.45 -16.37 9.03
CA GLN A 232 -21.40 -17.64 8.29
C GLN A 232 -21.92 -17.53 6.83
N SER A 233 -22.24 -16.32 6.38
CA SER A 233 -22.77 -16.08 5.04
C SER A 233 -21.76 -16.48 3.95
N ALA A 234 -22.29 -17.00 2.84
CA ALA A 234 -21.49 -17.35 1.67
C ALA A 234 -20.66 -16.18 1.15
N GLY A 235 -21.22 -14.97 1.13
CA GLY A 235 -20.51 -13.78 0.65
C GLY A 235 -19.24 -13.42 1.43
N ASN A 236 -19.05 -13.97 2.63
CA ASN A 236 -17.80 -13.78 3.38
C ASN A 236 -16.64 -14.62 2.80
N ARG A 237 -16.95 -15.75 2.13
CA ARG A 237 -15.97 -16.57 1.40
C ARG A 237 -15.66 -15.90 0.08
N ARG A 238 -14.45 -15.36 -0.05
CA ARG A 238 -14.03 -14.60 -1.23
C ARG A 238 -12.52 -14.57 -1.40
N ILE A 239 -12.10 -14.35 -2.63
CA ILE A 239 -10.76 -13.91 -2.96
C ILE A 239 -10.81 -12.41 -3.28
N GLU A 240 -9.84 -11.68 -2.75
CA GLU A 240 -9.63 -10.27 -3.02
C GLU A 240 -8.33 -10.11 -3.80
N ILE A 241 -8.44 -9.50 -4.99
CA ILE A 241 -7.31 -9.19 -5.85
C ILE A 241 -7.18 -7.67 -5.88
N MET A 242 -6.08 -7.15 -5.35
CA MET A 242 -5.77 -5.72 -5.36
C MET A 242 -4.72 -5.45 -6.43
N ILE A 243 -5.09 -4.68 -7.46
CA ILE A 243 -4.18 -4.19 -8.49
C ILE A 243 -3.62 -2.86 -8.02
N LEU A 244 -2.35 -2.85 -7.61
CA LEU A 244 -1.74 -1.72 -6.92
C LEU A 244 -1.39 -0.59 -7.88
N THR A 245 -1.60 0.64 -7.45
CA THR A 245 -0.90 1.79 -8.05
C THR A 245 0.60 1.67 -7.83
N GLN A 246 1.39 2.36 -8.67
CA GLN A 246 2.86 2.41 -8.49
C GLN A 246 3.25 2.89 -7.09
N SER A 247 2.56 3.93 -6.58
CA SER A 247 2.84 4.48 -5.25
C SER A 247 2.57 3.47 -4.12
N ALA A 248 1.53 2.64 -4.25
CA ALA A 248 1.22 1.61 -3.27
C ALA A 248 2.25 0.47 -3.31
N ALA A 249 2.64 0.02 -4.49
CA ALA A 249 3.70 -0.97 -4.67
C ALA A 249 5.05 -0.46 -4.11
N ASP A 250 5.43 0.79 -4.41
CA ASP A 250 6.64 1.41 -3.89
C ASP A 250 6.68 1.44 -2.35
N THR A 251 5.53 1.69 -1.72
CA THR A 251 5.40 1.67 -0.25
C THR A 251 5.66 0.27 0.30
N LEU A 252 5.11 -0.77 -0.32
CA LEU A 252 5.34 -2.16 0.11
C LEU A 252 6.79 -2.58 -0.11
N TYR A 253 7.41 -2.17 -1.22
CA TYR A 253 8.84 -2.40 -1.43
C TYR A 253 9.68 -1.76 -0.33
N GLN A 254 9.32 -0.56 0.14
CA GLN A 254 9.99 0.09 1.28
C GLN A 254 9.90 -0.70 2.58
N TYR A 255 8.76 -1.35 2.83
CA TYR A 255 8.58 -2.19 4.01
C TYR A 255 9.35 -3.51 3.93
N PHE A 256 9.30 -4.20 2.79
CA PHE A 256 9.77 -5.58 2.70
C PHE A 256 11.16 -5.77 2.12
N GLY A 257 11.72 -4.78 1.42
CA GLY A 257 12.89 -5.02 0.58
C GLY A 257 12.56 -4.99 -0.91
N GLN A 258 13.49 -4.55 -1.74
CA GLN A 258 13.63 -5.09 -3.09
C GLN A 258 14.82 -6.03 -3.09
N HIS A 259 14.58 -7.35 -3.19
CA HIS A 259 15.62 -8.36 -3.46
C HIS A 259 16.94 -8.16 -2.70
N GLY A 260 16.88 -7.85 -1.39
CA GLY A 260 18.07 -7.70 -0.54
C GLY A 260 18.79 -6.34 -0.57
N GLU A 261 18.34 -5.35 -1.34
CA GLU A 261 18.80 -3.96 -1.14
C GLU A 261 18.05 -3.32 0.04
N LYS A 262 18.81 -2.77 1.00
CA LYS A 262 18.28 -1.99 2.13
C LYS A 262 17.48 -0.81 1.59
N VAL A 263 16.18 -0.77 1.85
CA VAL A 263 15.22 0.13 1.18
C VAL A 263 15.16 1.54 1.71
N VAL A 264 16.22 1.98 2.40
CA VAL A 264 16.42 3.41 2.65
C VAL A 264 17.55 3.88 1.75
N GLN A 265 17.36 3.79 0.44
CA GLN A 265 18.03 4.72 -0.47
C GLN A 265 17.19 6.00 -0.43
N PRO A 266 17.72 7.13 0.09
CA PRO A 266 17.01 8.40 0.11
C PRO A 266 16.43 8.71 -1.26
N LEU A 267 15.26 9.35 -1.31
CA LEU A 267 14.64 9.79 -2.57
C LEU A 267 15.62 10.59 -3.45
N VAL A 268 16.58 11.27 -2.82
CA VAL A 268 17.70 11.98 -3.45
C VAL A 268 18.58 11.05 -4.28
N GLU A 269 18.96 9.87 -3.77
CA GLU A 269 19.78 8.90 -4.52
C GLU A 269 19.01 8.30 -5.70
N LYS A 270 17.69 8.08 -5.55
CA LYS A 270 16.86 7.60 -6.67
C LYS A 270 16.70 8.66 -7.76
N LEU A 271 16.62 9.94 -7.40
CA LEU A 271 16.55 11.06 -8.33
C LEU A 271 17.89 11.28 -9.04
N ASP A 272 19.01 11.19 -8.34
CA ASP A 272 20.35 11.29 -8.92
C ASP A 272 20.64 10.14 -9.88
N LYS A 273 20.31 8.89 -9.51
CA LYS A 273 20.44 7.74 -10.43
C LYS A 273 19.59 7.93 -11.68
N LYS A 274 18.35 8.41 -11.54
CA LYS A 274 17.45 8.62 -12.69
C LYS A 274 17.89 9.78 -13.59
N GLN A 275 18.46 10.85 -13.03
CA GLN A 275 19.07 11.94 -13.79
C GLN A 275 20.37 11.52 -14.49
N GLN A 276 21.21 10.72 -13.81
CA GLN A 276 22.42 10.15 -14.43
C GLN A 276 22.07 9.24 -15.60
N ILE A 277 21.07 8.37 -15.45
CA ILE A 277 20.59 7.50 -16.54
C ILE A 277 20.04 8.33 -17.71
N ALA A 278 19.26 9.38 -17.44
CA ALA A 278 18.76 10.28 -18.49
C ALA A 278 19.89 11.03 -19.22
N ALA A 279 20.93 11.47 -18.50
CA ALA A 279 22.10 12.13 -19.06
C ALA A 279 22.97 11.17 -19.91
N LEU A 280 23.06 9.89 -19.52
CA LEU A 280 23.73 8.84 -20.28
C LEU A 280 23.00 8.54 -21.61
N HIS A 281 21.67 8.47 -21.61
CA HIS A 281 20.89 8.25 -22.84
C HIS A 281 20.97 9.43 -23.82
N HIS A 282 21.12 10.67 -23.34
CA HIS A 282 21.27 11.84 -24.21
C HIS A 282 22.65 11.91 -24.89
N LYS A 283 23.68 11.26 -24.32
CA LYS A 283 25.04 11.20 -24.90
C LYS A 283 25.22 10.14 -25.99
N VAL A 284 24.26 9.22 -26.15
CA VAL A 284 24.39 8.05 -27.04
C VAL A 284 23.56 8.18 -28.34
N ARG A 285 22.89 9.31 -28.60
CA ARG A 285 22.33 9.57 -29.94
C ARG A 285 23.44 10.08 -30.88
N PRO A 286 23.86 9.33 -31.92
CA PRO A 286 24.70 9.89 -32.97
C PRO A 286 23.86 10.83 -33.85
N GLN A 287 24.51 11.85 -34.40
CA GLN A 287 23.97 12.71 -35.45
C GLN A 287 23.74 11.93 -36.74
#